data_AF-A0AAN7LH30-F1
#
_entry.id   AF-A0AAN7LH30-F1
#
_cell.length_a   1.000
_cell.length_b   1.000
_cell.length_c   1.000
_cell.angle_alpha   90.00
_cell.angle_beta   90.00
_cell.angle_gamma   90.00
#
_symmetry.space_group_name_H-M   'P 1'
#
loop_
_entity.id
_entity.type
_entity.pdbx_description
1 polymer ?
#
loop_
_entity_poly.entity_id
_entity_poly.type
_entity_poly.pdbx_seq_one_letter_code
_entity_poly.pdbx_strand_id
1 'polypeptide(L)'
;MELKCGAIRPTKEFDSSFIPGMVLVPSEPMVSRGGTPATVRATVVQASTVFYDTSTTLDKAERLLAEAASYGSQLVVFPEAFVGGYPRGSNFGVIIGNRSPKGREEFRKYHASAIDVPGPEVDRLATMAGKYKVYLVMGVIERDGYTLYCTLLFFDPQGGYLGKHGKIMPTALERVIWGFGDGSTIPVFDTPIGKIGAAICWENRMPLLRTAMYAKGVEIYCAPTADARDVWQASMTHIALEGGCFVLSANQFCCRKDYPPPPEYVFMEAEDDLNPESVVCAGGAVSSFPHQEPSWQVLTMMEKHSSLQI
;
A
#
# COMPACT_ATOMS: atom_id res chain seq x y z
N MET A 1 -11.13 30.41 20.36
CA MET A 1 -12.24 29.43 20.36
C MET A 1 -11.60 28.11 19.93
N GLU A 2 -11.20 27.31 20.92
CA GLU A 2 -10.37 26.11 20.73
C GLU A 2 -11.19 24.99 20.07
N LEU A 3 -10.72 24.53 18.91
CA LEU A 3 -11.20 23.32 18.26
C LEU A 3 -10.34 22.14 18.74
N LYS A 4 -10.94 21.27 19.56
CA LYS A 4 -10.34 19.97 19.93
C LYS A 4 -10.40 19.04 18.72
N CYS A 5 -9.30 18.93 17.98
CA CYS A 5 -9.06 17.85 17.04
C CYS A 5 -8.41 16.70 17.82
N GLY A 6 -9.08 15.55 17.88
CA GLY A 6 -8.62 14.37 18.63
C GLY A 6 -7.46 13.66 17.95
N ALA A 7 -6.26 14.24 18.01
CA ALA A 7 -5.04 13.45 18.03
C ALA A 7 -4.88 12.95 19.47
N ILE A 8 -4.98 11.63 19.69
CA ILE A 8 -4.67 11.03 21.00
C ILE A 8 -3.17 11.26 21.23
N ARG A 9 -2.84 12.24 22.08
CA ARG A 9 -1.53 12.30 22.74
C ARG A 9 -1.50 11.26 23.87
N PRO A 10 -0.35 10.63 24.15
CA PRO A 10 -0.25 9.63 25.20
C PRO A 10 -0.34 10.31 26.58
N THR A 11 -1.48 10.21 27.24
CA THR A 11 -1.58 10.48 28.67
C THR A 11 -1.21 9.21 29.43
N LYS A 12 -0.12 9.30 30.21
CA LYS A 12 0.30 8.29 31.18
C LYS A 12 -0.85 8.01 32.16
N GLU A 13 -1.50 6.86 32.02
CA GLU A 13 -2.09 6.02 33.08
C GLU A 13 -2.86 4.89 32.40
N PHE A 14 -2.30 3.69 32.41
CA PHE A 14 -2.91 2.49 31.85
C PHE A 14 -3.65 1.73 32.96
N ASP A 15 -4.96 1.60 32.81
CA ASP A 15 -5.76 0.59 33.49
C ASP A 15 -5.75 -0.72 32.68
N SER A 16 -5.56 -1.83 33.35
CA SER A 16 -5.08 -3.12 32.81
C SER A 16 -6.17 -4.05 32.26
N SER A 17 -7.25 -3.50 31.70
CA SER A 17 -8.40 -4.28 31.21
C SER A 17 -8.73 -4.12 29.71
N PHE A 18 -7.81 -3.57 28.90
CA PHE A 18 -8.04 -3.33 27.47
C PHE A 18 -7.49 -4.46 26.57
N ILE A 19 -8.37 -5.09 25.79
CA ILE A 19 -8.02 -5.97 24.66
C ILE A 19 -7.58 -5.06 23.49
N PRO A 20 -6.37 -5.15 22.91
CA PRO A 20 -5.93 -4.21 21.88
C PRO A 20 -6.60 -4.51 20.53
N GLY A 21 -7.28 -3.50 19.96
CA GLY A 21 -8.16 -3.62 18.81
C GLY A 21 -8.06 -2.47 17.80
N MET A 22 -8.37 -2.81 16.54
CA MET A 22 -9.24 -2.10 15.58
C MET A 22 -9.46 -0.60 15.84
N VAL A 23 -9.00 0.25 14.91
CA VAL A 23 -9.39 1.67 14.87
C VAL A 23 -10.55 1.84 13.90
N LEU A 24 -11.78 1.88 14.41
CA LEU A 24 -12.95 2.36 13.68
C LEU A 24 -12.97 3.89 13.75
N VAL A 25 -12.97 4.58 12.61
CA VAL A 25 -13.31 6.01 12.57
C VAL A 25 -14.84 6.10 12.53
N PRO A 26 -15.51 6.63 13.57
CA PRO A 26 -16.97 6.66 13.61
C PRO A 26 -17.53 7.72 12.64
N SER A 27 -18.58 7.36 11.90
CA SER A 27 -19.41 8.28 11.10
C SER A 27 -20.82 8.35 11.71
N GLU A 28 -21.34 9.55 12.01
CA GLU A 28 -22.74 9.73 12.42
C GLU A 28 -23.69 9.77 11.20
N PRO A 29 -24.87 9.14 11.27
CA PRO A 29 -25.83 9.17 10.18
C PRO A 29 -26.74 10.41 10.25
N MET A 30 -26.92 11.11 9.13
CA MET A 30 -28.04 12.02 8.92
C MET A 30 -28.82 11.68 7.64
N VAL A 31 -30.14 11.83 7.75
CA VAL A 31 -31.17 11.40 6.79
C VAL A 31 -31.15 12.24 5.50
N SER A 32 -31.12 11.58 4.34
CA SER A 32 -31.44 12.20 3.05
C SER A 32 -32.61 11.50 2.34
N ARG A 33 -33.29 12.27 1.49
CA ARG A 33 -34.53 11.90 0.79
C ARG A 33 -34.26 10.98 -0.41
N GLY A 34 -34.91 9.81 -0.42
CA GLY A 34 -35.23 9.05 -1.65
C GLY A 34 -34.13 8.13 -2.18
N GLY A 35 -34.01 6.94 -1.57
CA GLY A 35 -33.07 5.88 -1.94
C GLY A 35 -31.85 5.87 -1.00
N THR A 36 -31.63 4.76 -0.30
CA THR A 36 -30.47 4.63 0.59
C THR A 36 -29.20 4.69 -0.26
N PRO A 37 -28.30 5.69 -0.10
CA PRO A 37 -27.01 5.67 -0.78
C PRO A 37 -26.29 4.38 -0.38
N ALA A 38 -25.83 3.62 -1.37
CA ALA A 38 -25.14 2.36 -1.13
C ALA A 38 -23.81 2.67 -0.42
N THR A 39 -23.77 2.45 0.89
CA THR A 39 -22.52 2.60 1.64
C THR A 39 -21.55 1.52 1.20
N VAL A 40 -20.35 1.89 0.78
CA VAL A 40 -19.32 0.91 0.46
C VAL A 40 -18.17 0.95 1.47
N ARG A 41 -17.67 -0.25 1.77
CA ARG A 41 -16.63 -0.48 2.78
C ARG A 41 -15.31 -0.85 2.11
N ALA A 42 -14.26 -0.11 2.42
CA ALA A 42 -12.91 -0.39 1.93
C ALA A 42 -11.96 -0.71 3.08
N THR A 43 -10.98 -1.57 2.84
CA THR A 43 -9.91 -1.88 3.80
C THR A 43 -8.55 -1.55 3.20
N VAL A 44 -7.71 -0.88 3.98
CA VAL A 44 -6.28 -0.70 3.67
C VAL A 44 -5.46 -1.63 4.55
N VAL A 45 -4.53 -2.36 3.94
CA VAL A 45 -3.69 -3.34 4.62
C VAL A 45 -2.38 -2.68 5.06
N GLN A 46 -2.02 -2.84 6.31
CA GLN A 46 -0.73 -2.49 6.87
C GLN A 46 -0.04 -3.76 7.37
N ALA A 47 0.78 -4.34 6.50
CA ALA A 47 1.53 -5.57 6.76
C ALA A 47 2.88 -5.55 6.02
N SER A 48 3.85 -6.29 6.54
CA SER A 48 5.14 -6.52 5.88
C SER A 48 5.04 -7.64 4.82
N THR A 49 5.98 -7.65 3.89
CA THR A 49 6.21 -8.78 2.98
C THR A 49 7.05 -9.86 3.68
N VAL A 50 7.01 -11.10 3.18
CA VAL A 50 8.04 -12.11 3.52
C VAL A 50 9.13 -11.99 2.45
N PHE A 51 10.18 -11.24 2.78
CA PHE A 51 11.18 -10.82 1.80
C PHE A 51 11.86 -12.02 1.10
N TYR A 52 12.00 -11.95 -0.22
CA TYR A 52 12.47 -13.03 -1.11
C TYR A 52 11.59 -14.29 -1.25
N ASP A 53 10.50 -14.43 -0.49
CA ASP A 53 9.56 -15.55 -0.62
C ASP A 53 8.19 -15.07 -1.10
N THR A 54 8.05 -15.06 -2.43
CA THR A 54 6.83 -14.65 -3.13
C THR A 54 5.65 -15.56 -2.81
N SER A 55 5.86 -16.87 -2.69
CA SER A 55 4.77 -17.82 -2.42
C SER A 55 4.21 -17.61 -1.02
N THR A 56 5.07 -17.54 -0.01
CA THR A 56 4.65 -17.30 1.38
C THR A 56 4.03 -15.91 1.55
N THR A 57 4.51 -14.91 0.80
CA THR A 57 3.88 -13.58 0.76
C THR A 57 2.47 -13.63 0.17
N LEU A 58 2.22 -14.45 -0.85
CA LEU A 58 0.88 -14.64 -1.42
C LEU A 58 -0.05 -15.40 -0.46
N ASP A 59 0.46 -16.38 0.29
CA ASP A 59 -0.31 -17.05 1.37
C ASP A 59 -0.73 -16.04 2.45
N LYS A 60 0.19 -15.15 2.82
CA LYS A 60 -0.06 -14.04 3.75
C LYS A 60 -1.10 -13.07 3.19
N ALA A 61 -0.99 -12.69 1.92
CA ALA A 61 -1.97 -11.83 1.25
C ALA A 61 -3.37 -12.46 1.28
N GLU A 62 -3.48 -13.77 1.00
CA GLU A 62 -4.77 -14.48 1.01
C GLU A 62 -5.40 -14.49 2.40
N ARG A 63 -4.61 -14.75 3.46
CA ARG A 63 -5.08 -14.70 4.85
C ARG A 63 -5.63 -13.33 5.22
N LEU A 64 -4.89 -12.27 4.88
CA LEU A 64 -5.29 -10.88 5.15
C LEU A 64 -6.53 -10.50 4.32
N LEU A 65 -6.61 -10.94 3.07
CA LEU A 65 -7.77 -10.71 2.22
C LEU A 65 -9.02 -11.39 2.77
N ALA A 66 -8.90 -12.62 3.26
CA ALA A 66 -10.00 -13.34 3.91
C ALA A 66 -10.50 -12.63 5.17
N GLU A 67 -9.59 -12.09 5.98
CA GLU A 67 -9.92 -11.31 7.17
C GLU A 67 -10.65 -10.01 6.79
N ALA A 68 -10.12 -9.24 5.83
CA ALA A 68 -10.77 -8.04 5.32
C ALA A 68 -12.17 -8.32 4.76
N ALA A 69 -12.33 -9.41 4.02
CA ALA A 69 -13.63 -9.84 3.48
C ALA A 69 -14.61 -10.24 4.59
N SER A 70 -14.14 -10.84 5.70
CA SER A 70 -14.99 -11.18 6.86
C SER A 70 -15.62 -9.94 7.51
N TYR A 71 -14.99 -8.77 7.37
CA TYR A 71 -15.54 -7.48 7.78
C TYR A 71 -16.48 -6.85 6.75
N GLY A 72 -16.83 -7.56 5.67
CA GLY A 72 -17.69 -7.05 4.61
C GLY A 72 -17.03 -5.98 3.73
N SER A 73 -15.69 -5.99 3.63
CA SER A 73 -14.98 -5.11 2.70
C SER A 73 -15.33 -5.46 1.27
N GLN A 74 -15.52 -4.44 0.43
CA GLN A 74 -15.75 -4.58 -1.02
C GLN A 74 -14.53 -4.18 -1.84
N LEU A 75 -13.63 -3.38 -1.25
CA LEU A 75 -12.34 -2.98 -1.82
C LEU A 75 -11.23 -3.22 -0.80
N VAL A 76 -10.13 -3.84 -1.22
CA VAL A 76 -8.94 -4.05 -0.38
C VAL A 76 -7.70 -3.53 -1.09
N VAL A 77 -6.95 -2.66 -0.42
CA VAL A 77 -5.75 -2.01 -0.96
C VAL A 77 -4.52 -2.47 -0.18
N PHE A 78 -3.55 -3.06 -0.88
CA PHE A 78 -2.26 -3.46 -0.31
C PHE A 78 -1.18 -2.39 -0.53
N PRO A 79 -0.11 -2.38 0.30
CA PRO A 79 1.01 -1.45 0.18
C PRO A 79 1.80 -1.54 -1.15
N GLU A 80 2.61 -0.51 -1.38
CA GLU A 80 3.61 -0.46 -2.46
C GLU A 80 4.58 -1.65 -2.34
N ALA A 81 4.87 -2.33 -3.46
CA ALA A 81 5.83 -3.43 -3.55
C ALA A 81 5.60 -4.56 -2.51
N PHE A 82 4.34 -4.84 -2.13
CA PHE A 82 4.02 -5.89 -1.17
C PHE A 82 4.48 -7.27 -1.67
N VAL A 83 4.17 -7.61 -2.92
CA VAL A 83 4.72 -8.80 -3.59
C VAL A 83 6.06 -8.43 -4.25
N GLY A 84 7.09 -9.22 -4.01
CA GLY A 84 8.47 -8.96 -4.47
C GLY A 84 9.30 -8.11 -3.49
N GLY A 85 8.65 -7.27 -2.68
CA GLY A 85 9.25 -6.57 -1.55
C GLY A 85 9.91 -5.23 -1.88
N TYR A 86 9.84 -4.30 -0.93
CA TYR A 86 10.53 -3.01 -1.01
C TYR A 86 11.92 -3.10 -0.36
N PRO A 87 13.04 -2.90 -1.10
CA PRO A 87 14.40 -3.12 -0.60
C PRO A 87 14.90 -1.95 0.25
N ARG A 88 14.29 -1.73 1.43
CA ARG A 88 14.65 -0.62 2.33
C ARG A 88 16.07 -0.79 2.88
N GLY A 89 16.86 0.29 2.87
CA GLY A 89 18.20 0.31 3.47
C GLY A 89 19.30 -0.32 2.62
N SER A 90 18.95 -0.99 1.50
CA SER A 90 19.92 -1.46 0.52
C SER A 90 20.26 -0.39 -0.50
N ASN A 91 21.52 -0.38 -0.94
CA ASN A 91 21.99 0.38 -2.10
C ASN A 91 22.46 -0.51 -3.26
N PHE A 92 22.25 -1.82 -3.16
CA PHE A 92 22.70 -2.81 -4.15
C PHE A 92 24.19 -2.70 -4.50
N GLY A 93 25.02 -2.27 -3.55
CA GLY A 93 26.46 -2.12 -3.72
C GLY A 93 26.86 -1.08 -4.78
N VAL A 94 25.97 -0.13 -5.09
CA VAL A 94 26.21 0.94 -6.06
C VAL A 94 26.84 2.15 -5.36
N ILE A 95 28.01 2.55 -5.82
CA ILE A 95 28.65 3.83 -5.47
C ILE A 95 29.13 4.52 -6.76
N ILE A 96 29.58 5.77 -6.66
CA ILE A 96 30.10 6.49 -7.81
C ILE A 96 31.30 5.73 -8.40
N GLY A 97 31.17 5.30 -9.65
CA GLY A 97 32.24 4.63 -10.40
C GLY A 97 32.44 3.14 -10.09
N ASN A 98 31.71 2.54 -9.13
CA ASN A 98 31.90 1.13 -8.77
C ASN A 98 30.58 0.40 -8.46
N ARG A 99 30.54 -0.90 -8.76
CA ARG A 99 29.42 -1.80 -8.47
C ARG A 99 29.97 -3.11 -7.92
N SER A 100 29.71 -3.37 -6.64
CA SER A 100 30.31 -4.52 -5.96
C SER A 100 29.75 -5.86 -6.48
N PRO A 101 30.54 -6.95 -6.45
CA PRO A 101 30.03 -8.29 -6.76
C PRO A 101 28.87 -8.71 -5.84
N LYS A 102 28.92 -8.32 -4.56
CA LYS A 102 27.84 -8.57 -3.59
C LYS A 102 26.53 -7.91 -4.04
N GLY A 103 26.59 -6.67 -4.51
CA GLY A 103 25.43 -5.94 -5.00
C GLY A 103 24.80 -6.56 -6.26
N ARG A 104 25.62 -7.13 -7.15
CA ARG A 104 25.12 -7.88 -8.32
C ARG A 104 24.36 -9.14 -7.91
N GLU A 105 24.88 -9.87 -6.94
CA GLU A 105 24.23 -11.07 -6.41
C GLU A 105 22.93 -10.71 -5.66
N GLU A 106 22.92 -9.62 -4.90
CA GLU A 106 21.71 -9.09 -4.27
C GLU A 106 20.63 -8.73 -5.30
N PHE A 107 21.00 -8.00 -6.37
CA PHE A 107 20.07 -7.69 -7.46
C PHE A 107 19.55 -8.94 -8.16
N ARG A 108 20.41 -9.96 -8.38
CA ARG A 108 19.99 -11.24 -8.96
C ARG A 108 18.95 -11.95 -8.10
N LYS A 109 19.12 -11.97 -6.78
CA LYS A 109 18.13 -12.54 -5.84
C LYS A 109 16.82 -11.74 -5.86
N TYR A 110 16.91 -10.41 -5.83
CA TYR A 110 15.76 -9.53 -5.91
C TYR A 110 14.96 -9.69 -7.21
N HIS A 111 15.65 -9.78 -8.35
CA HIS A 111 15.04 -10.05 -9.65
C HIS A 111 14.37 -11.43 -9.72
N ALA A 112 14.96 -12.45 -9.09
CA ALA A 112 14.37 -13.79 -9.03
C ALA A 112 13.07 -13.85 -8.20
N SER A 113 12.89 -12.94 -7.23
CA SER A 113 11.67 -12.85 -6.42
C SER A 113 10.56 -11.97 -7.03
N ALA A 114 10.81 -11.31 -8.15
CA ALA A 114 9.79 -10.58 -8.90
C ALA A 114 8.85 -11.53 -9.67
N ILE A 115 7.66 -11.05 -10.01
CA ILE A 115 6.64 -11.82 -10.73
C ILE A 115 6.51 -11.36 -12.17
N ASP A 116 6.06 -12.24 -13.07
CA ASP A 116 5.73 -11.87 -14.45
C ASP A 116 4.24 -11.47 -14.54
N VAL A 117 3.92 -10.49 -15.39
CA VAL A 117 2.54 -9.99 -15.58
C VAL A 117 2.20 -9.96 -17.07
N PRO A 118 1.29 -10.82 -17.57
CA PRO A 118 0.54 -11.87 -16.85
C PRO A 118 1.42 -13.06 -16.45
N GLY A 119 0.98 -13.83 -15.43
CA GLY A 119 1.72 -14.97 -14.89
C GLY A 119 0.93 -15.71 -13.80
N PRO A 120 1.46 -16.83 -13.29
CA PRO A 120 0.76 -17.68 -12.33
C PRO A 120 0.42 -16.95 -11.01
N GLU A 121 1.22 -15.98 -10.58
CA GLU A 121 0.93 -15.16 -9.41
C GLU A 121 -0.25 -14.20 -9.66
N VAL A 122 -0.41 -13.70 -10.88
CA VAL A 122 -1.57 -12.87 -11.29
C VAL A 122 -2.84 -13.71 -11.28
N ASP A 123 -2.79 -14.93 -11.83
CA ASP A 123 -3.93 -15.86 -11.82
C ASP A 123 -4.33 -16.23 -10.39
N ARG A 124 -3.34 -16.40 -9.50
CA ARG A 124 -3.58 -16.66 -8.09
C ARG A 124 -4.26 -15.48 -7.41
N LEU A 125 -3.77 -14.26 -7.62
CA LEU A 125 -4.38 -13.03 -7.07
C LEU A 125 -5.81 -12.81 -7.60
N ALA A 126 -6.04 -13.06 -8.89
CA ALA A 126 -7.36 -13.01 -9.51
C ALA A 126 -8.32 -14.03 -8.87
N THR A 127 -7.86 -15.26 -8.67
CA THR A 127 -8.62 -16.31 -7.98
C THR A 127 -8.97 -15.88 -6.54
N MET A 128 -8.04 -15.27 -5.81
CA MET A 128 -8.29 -14.74 -4.47
C MET A 128 -9.38 -13.66 -4.49
N ALA A 129 -9.26 -12.64 -5.35
CA ALA A 129 -10.25 -11.57 -5.47
C ALA A 129 -11.66 -12.12 -5.79
N GLY A 130 -11.74 -13.08 -6.72
CA GLY A 130 -12.99 -13.76 -7.09
C GLY A 130 -13.57 -14.65 -5.99
N LYS A 131 -12.73 -15.30 -5.19
CA LYS A 131 -13.12 -16.15 -4.05
C LYS A 131 -13.73 -15.32 -2.93
N TYR A 132 -13.13 -14.18 -2.60
CA TYR A 132 -13.56 -13.31 -1.50
C TYR A 132 -14.54 -12.21 -1.91
N LYS A 133 -14.86 -12.10 -3.22
CA LYS A 133 -15.81 -11.12 -3.77
C LYS A 133 -15.43 -9.66 -3.47
N VAL A 134 -14.16 -9.35 -3.64
CA VAL A 134 -13.61 -8.01 -3.39
C VAL A 134 -12.90 -7.47 -4.62
N TYR A 135 -12.96 -6.15 -4.81
CA TYR A 135 -11.97 -5.46 -5.63
C TYR A 135 -10.63 -5.48 -4.90
N LEU A 136 -9.55 -5.80 -5.62
CA LEU A 136 -8.21 -5.90 -5.06
C LEU A 136 -7.26 -4.96 -5.81
N VAL A 137 -6.58 -4.10 -5.06
CA VAL A 137 -5.45 -3.30 -5.54
C VAL A 137 -4.18 -3.82 -4.88
N MET A 138 -3.25 -4.36 -5.67
CA MET A 138 -2.05 -5.05 -5.18
C MET A 138 -0.78 -4.40 -5.70
N GLY A 139 0.12 -3.99 -4.80
CA GLY A 139 1.48 -3.57 -5.13
C GLY A 139 2.40 -4.77 -5.37
N VAL A 140 3.02 -4.80 -6.54
CA VAL A 140 3.92 -5.87 -6.97
C VAL A 140 5.21 -5.30 -7.57
N ILE A 141 6.26 -6.09 -7.53
CA ILE A 141 7.44 -5.93 -8.38
C ILE A 141 7.28 -6.83 -9.60
N GLU A 142 7.04 -6.21 -10.73
CA GLU A 142 6.88 -6.87 -12.02
C GLU A 142 8.23 -7.02 -12.71
N ARG A 143 8.45 -8.15 -13.36
CA ARG A 143 9.59 -8.43 -14.22
C ARG A 143 9.15 -8.47 -15.68
N ASP A 144 9.91 -7.76 -16.52
CA ASP A 144 9.86 -7.92 -17.98
C ASP A 144 11.30 -8.12 -18.49
N GLY A 145 11.61 -9.36 -18.87
CA GLY A 145 12.97 -9.81 -19.12
C GLY A 145 13.89 -9.57 -17.90
N TYR A 146 14.88 -8.70 -18.06
CA TYR A 146 15.84 -8.35 -17.00
C TYR A 146 15.55 -7.00 -16.32
N THR A 147 14.42 -6.37 -16.65
CA THR A 147 14.01 -5.10 -16.06
C THR A 147 12.92 -5.33 -15.02
N LEU A 148 13.00 -4.62 -13.89
CA LEU A 148 11.99 -4.64 -12.85
C LEU A 148 11.17 -3.36 -12.87
N TYR A 149 9.88 -3.45 -12.58
CA TYR A 149 8.96 -2.33 -12.51
C TYR A 149 8.20 -2.36 -11.18
N CYS A 150 7.99 -1.18 -10.60
CA CYS A 150 7.07 -1.02 -9.48
C CYS A 150 5.67 -0.82 -10.05
N THR A 151 4.80 -1.80 -9.83
CA THR A 151 3.51 -1.90 -10.53
C THR A 151 2.36 -2.10 -9.52
N LEU A 152 1.22 -1.48 -9.80
CA LEU A 152 -0.06 -1.80 -9.16
C LEU A 152 -0.91 -2.66 -10.10
N LEU A 153 -1.51 -3.72 -9.57
CA LEU A 153 -2.47 -4.58 -10.28
C LEU A 153 -3.87 -4.39 -9.71
N PHE A 154 -4.88 -4.48 -10.59
CA PHE A 154 -6.29 -4.31 -10.26
C PHE A 154 -7.08 -5.55 -10.64
N PHE A 155 -7.92 -6.03 -9.72
CA PHE A 155 -8.78 -7.19 -9.93
C PHE A 155 -10.22 -6.90 -9.49
N ASP A 156 -11.18 -7.56 -10.15
CA ASP A 156 -12.60 -7.48 -9.82
C ASP A 156 -13.09 -8.62 -8.92
N PRO A 157 -14.30 -8.50 -8.30
CA PRO A 157 -14.93 -9.52 -7.47
C PRO A 157 -15.33 -10.82 -8.19
N GLN A 158 -15.23 -10.86 -9.52
CA GLN A 158 -15.48 -12.05 -10.34
C GLN A 158 -14.17 -12.81 -10.62
N GLY A 159 -13.02 -12.26 -10.20
CA GLY A 159 -11.70 -12.80 -10.48
C GLY A 159 -11.17 -12.41 -11.85
N GLY A 160 -11.66 -11.31 -12.43
CA GLY A 160 -11.11 -10.69 -13.63
C GLY A 160 -9.91 -9.80 -13.30
N TYR A 161 -8.87 -9.87 -14.13
CA TYR A 161 -7.76 -8.93 -14.13
C TYR A 161 -8.15 -7.69 -14.95
N LEU A 162 -8.27 -6.54 -14.28
CA LEU A 162 -8.72 -5.29 -14.90
C LEU A 162 -7.57 -4.57 -15.62
N GLY A 163 -6.36 -4.66 -15.08
CA GLY A 163 -5.17 -4.06 -15.67
C GLY A 163 -4.10 -3.70 -14.65
N LYS A 164 -3.14 -2.88 -15.09
CA LYS A 164 -1.99 -2.43 -14.28
C LYS A 164 -1.70 -0.94 -14.42
N HIS A 165 -0.98 -0.42 -13.44
CA HIS A 165 -0.32 0.89 -13.48
C HIS A 165 1.16 0.73 -13.09
N GLY A 166 2.08 1.10 -13.99
CA GLY A 166 3.51 1.11 -13.69
C GLY A 166 3.97 2.50 -13.26
N LYS A 167 4.73 2.59 -12.16
CA LYS A 167 5.27 3.84 -11.62
C LYS A 167 6.03 4.59 -12.72
N ILE A 168 5.58 5.79 -13.06
CA ILE A 168 6.13 6.58 -14.18
C ILE A 168 7.60 6.90 -13.95
N MET A 169 7.94 7.35 -12.74
CA MET A 169 9.30 7.71 -12.40
C MET A 169 9.70 7.21 -11.01
N PRO A 170 10.59 6.21 -10.93
CA PRO A 170 11.20 5.80 -9.68
C PRO A 170 11.94 6.96 -9.01
N THR A 171 11.92 6.99 -7.68
CA THR A 171 12.44 8.08 -6.86
C THR A 171 13.88 7.81 -6.42
N ALA A 172 14.76 8.79 -6.63
CA ALA A 172 16.15 8.75 -6.18
C ALA A 172 16.88 7.43 -6.55
N LEU A 173 17.25 6.63 -5.55
CA LEU A 173 18.02 5.40 -5.74
C LEU A 173 17.20 4.29 -6.41
N GLU A 174 15.86 4.32 -6.33
CA GLU A 174 14.99 3.35 -7.01
C GLU A 174 15.29 3.28 -8.52
N ARG A 175 15.78 4.37 -9.13
CA ARG A 175 16.14 4.44 -10.56
C ARG A 175 17.28 3.51 -10.97
N VAL A 176 18.04 2.98 -10.01
CA VAL A 176 19.10 2.01 -10.32
C VAL A 176 18.57 0.58 -10.38
N ILE A 177 17.35 0.33 -9.90
CA ILE A 177 16.75 -1.02 -9.82
C ILE A 177 15.42 -1.15 -10.56
N TRP A 178 14.65 -0.07 -10.73
CA TRP A 178 13.35 -0.08 -11.40
C TRP A 178 13.36 0.75 -12.69
N GLY A 179 12.63 0.26 -13.68
CA GLY A 179 12.36 0.93 -14.94
C GLY A 179 11.34 2.05 -14.81
N PHE A 180 11.28 2.88 -15.86
CA PHE A 180 10.30 3.97 -15.98
C PHE A 180 9.02 3.45 -16.62
N GLY A 181 7.87 3.73 -16.00
CA GLY A 181 6.56 3.55 -16.62
C GLY A 181 6.25 4.67 -17.63
N ASP A 182 5.10 4.55 -18.27
CA ASP A 182 4.58 5.56 -19.20
C ASP A 182 3.11 5.93 -18.89
N GLY A 183 2.64 6.97 -19.57
CA GLY A 183 1.28 7.48 -19.39
C GLY A 183 0.16 6.59 -19.93
N SER A 184 0.47 5.54 -20.70
CA SER A 184 -0.54 4.60 -21.22
C SER A 184 -1.14 3.73 -20.11
N THR A 185 -0.42 3.60 -19.00
CA THR A 185 -0.81 2.78 -17.85
C THR A 185 -1.41 3.59 -16.70
N ILE A 186 -2.08 4.71 -16.97
CA ILE A 186 -2.77 5.52 -15.93
C ILE A 186 -4.29 5.25 -16.00
N PRO A 187 -4.79 4.07 -15.57
CA PRO A 187 -6.20 3.75 -15.69
C PRO A 187 -7.05 4.42 -14.60
N VAL A 188 -8.32 4.64 -14.93
CA VAL A 188 -9.41 4.80 -13.95
C VAL A 188 -10.47 3.79 -14.36
N PHE A 189 -10.74 2.81 -13.50
CA PHE A 189 -11.68 1.73 -13.77
C PHE A 189 -13.07 2.11 -13.29
N ASP A 190 -14.04 2.05 -14.21
CA ASP A 190 -15.46 2.27 -13.90
C ASP A 190 -16.07 1.01 -13.30
N THR A 191 -16.48 1.06 -12.03
CA THR A 191 -16.99 -0.11 -11.31
C THR A 191 -18.32 0.20 -10.63
N PRO A 192 -19.14 -0.82 -10.27
CA PRO A 192 -20.37 -0.61 -9.52
C PRO A 192 -20.20 0.04 -8.13
N ILE A 193 -18.96 0.10 -7.60
CA ILE A 193 -18.67 0.79 -6.34
C ILE A 193 -18.08 2.20 -6.54
N GLY A 194 -17.94 2.66 -7.78
CA GLY A 194 -17.34 3.95 -8.14
C GLY A 194 -16.10 3.81 -9.01
N LYS A 195 -15.54 4.93 -9.44
CA LYS A 195 -14.36 5.01 -10.32
C LYS A 195 -13.07 4.91 -9.51
N ILE A 196 -12.37 3.78 -9.67
CA ILE A 196 -11.15 3.45 -8.91
C ILE A 196 -9.92 3.80 -9.74
N GLY A 197 -9.00 4.57 -9.17
CA GLY A 197 -7.70 4.86 -9.74
C GLY A 197 -6.59 4.78 -8.69
N ALA A 198 -5.33 4.76 -9.11
CA ALA A 198 -4.21 4.77 -8.18
C ALA A 198 -2.99 5.53 -8.69
N ALA A 199 -2.13 5.95 -7.76
CA ALA A 199 -0.79 6.48 -8.01
C ALA A 199 0.17 6.08 -6.90
N ILE A 200 1.42 5.80 -7.24
CA ILE A 200 2.38 5.19 -6.32
C ILE A 200 3.27 6.26 -5.69
N CYS A 201 3.28 6.34 -4.35
CA CYS A 201 4.23 7.13 -3.58
C CYS A 201 4.35 8.58 -4.10
N TRP A 202 5.52 9.01 -4.57
CA TRP A 202 5.79 10.39 -4.98
C TRP A 202 5.17 10.81 -6.32
N GLU A 203 4.54 9.90 -7.06
CA GLU A 203 3.67 10.27 -8.20
C GLU A 203 2.55 11.21 -7.76
N ASN A 204 2.12 11.10 -6.51
CA ASN A 204 1.13 11.99 -5.90
C ASN A 204 1.58 13.46 -5.81
N ARG A 205 2.88 13.74 -6.00
CA ARG A 205 3.38 15.12 -6.09
C ARG A 205 3.36 15.68 -7.51
N MET A 206 3.07 14.86 -8.52
CA MET A 206 3.05 15.28 -9.92
C MET A 206 1.67 15.89 -10.25
N PRO A 207 1.57 17.23 -10.42
CA PRO A 207 0.28 17.87 -10.64
C PRO A 207 -0.40 17.40 -11.92
N LEU A 208 0.37 17.20 -13.01
CA LEU A 208 -0.20 16.76 -14.29
C LEU A 208 -0.77 15.34 -14.24
N LEU A 209 -0.17 14.43 -13.46
CA LEU A 209 -0.69 13.08 -13.25
C LEU A 209 -2.04 13.16 -12.51
N ARG A 210 -2.07 13.92 -11.41
CA ARG A 210 -3.31 14.11 -10.64
C ARG A 210 -4.41 14.77 -11.47
N THR A 211 -4.10 15.83 -12.21
CA THR A 211 -5.05 16.46 -13.13
C THR A 211 -5.58 15.48 -14.18
N ALA A 212 -4.73 14.61 -14.73
CA ALA A 212 -5.18 13.58 -15.67
C ALA A 212 -6.12 12.56 -15.01
N MET A 213 -5.86 12.16 -13.76
CA MET A 213 -6.74 11.27 -12.98
C MET A 213 -8.09 11.93 -12.68
N TYR A 214 -8.09 13.22 -12.30
CA TYR A 214 -9.32 13.98 -12.06
C TYR A 214 -10.14 14.15 -13.35
N ALA A 215 -9.47 14.42 -14.49
CA ALA A 215 -10.14 14.52 -15.78
C ALA A 215 -10.80 13.21 -16.23
N LYS A 216 -10.32 12.05 -15.72
CA LYS A 216 -10.94 10.73 -15.91
C LYS A 216 -12.04 10.42 -14.88
N GLY A 217 -12.29 11.32 -13.93
CA GLY A 217 -13.36 11.22 -12.93
C GLY A 217 -13.07 10.26 -11.79
N VAL A 218 -11.82 10.14 -11.33
CA VAL A 218 -11.51 9.27 -10.17
C VAL A 218 -12.32 9.68 -8.92
N GLU A 219 -13.00 8.71 -8.31
CA GLU A 219 -13.79 8.90 -7.07
C GLU A 219 -13.10 8.23 -5.88
N ILE A 220 -12.43 7.10 -6.13
CA ILE A 220 -11.67 6.33 -5.14
C ILE A 220 -10.22 6.32 -5.57
N TYR A 221 -9.40 7.09 -4.88
CA TYR A 221 -8.00 7.32 -5.18
C TYR A 221 -7.13 6.48 -4.25
N CYS A 222 -6.59 5.38 -4.76
CA CYS A 222 -5.67 4.52 -4.02
C CYS A 222 -4.24 5.08 -4.10
N ALA A 223 -3.60 5.32 -2.95
CA ALA A 223 -2.25 5.87 -2.87
C ALA A 223 -1.29 4.99 -2.04
N PRO A 224 -0.92 3.78 -2.50
CA PRO A 224 0.10 2.98 -1.83
C PRO A 224 1.44 3.70 -1.78
N THR A 225 2.16 3.53 -0.67
CA THR A 225 3.41 4.26 -0.40
C THR A 225 4.38 3.45 0.44
N ALA A 226 5.65 3.86 0.39
CA ALA A 226 6.72 3.47 1.29
C ALA A 226 7.19 4.64 2.20
N ASP A 227 6.46 5.76 2.22
CA ASP A 227 6.79 6.97 2.99
C ASP A 227 5.96 7.07 4.29
N ALA A 228 6.59 6.87 5.44
CA ALA A 228 5.95 6.88 6.77
C ALA A 228 6.00 8.25 7.49
N ARG A 229 6.45 9.32 6.82
CA ARG A 229 6.61 10.64 7.46
C ARG A 229 5.27 11.39 7.56
N ASP A 230 5.13 12.24 8.57
CA ASP A 230 3.92 13.06 8.79
C ASP A 230 3.51 13.91 7.59
N VAL A 231 4.48 14.36 6.78
CA VAL A 231 4.24 15.12 5.55
C VAL A 231 3.38 14.36 4.54
N TRP A 232 3.38 13.03 4.58
CA TRP A 232 2.54 12.19 3.73
C TRP A 232 1.05 12.40 4.03
N GLN A 233 0.67 12.43 5.32
CA GLN A 233 -0.71 12.63 5.73
C GLN A 233 -1.26 13.99 5.25
N ALA A 234 -0.49 15.06 5.47
CA ALA A 234 -0.85 16.39 5.01
C ALA A 234 -1.02 16.44 3.47
N SER A 235 -0.16 15.74 2.73
CA SER A 235 -0.25 15.66 1.27
C SER A 235 -1.50 14.93 0.80
N MET A 236 -1.86 13.81 1.44
CA MET A 236 -3.05 13.03 1.07
C MET A 236 -4.35 13.78 1.39
N THR A 237 -4.40 14.52 2.49
CA THR A 237 -5.52 15.40 2.80
C THR A 237 -5.70 16.49 1.74
N HIS A 238 -4.60 17.11 1.29
CA HIS A 238 -4.67 18.09 0.21
C HIS A 238 -5.25 17.49 -1.08
N ILE A 239 -4.80 16.30 -1.48
CA ILE A 239 -5.27 15.62 -2.70
C ILE A 239 -6.75 15.25 -2.60
N ALA A 240 -7.23 14.82 -1.42
CA ALA A 240 -8.64 14.53 -1.20
C ALA A 240 -9.51 15.78 -1.41
N LEU A 241 -9.06 16.93 -0.88
CA LEU A 241 -9.75 18.22 -1.04
C LEU A 241 -9.68 18.74 -2.48
N GLU A 242 -8.51 18.66 -3.11
CA GLU A 242 -8.28 19.14 -4.48
C GLU A 242 -9.07 18.33 -5.51
N GLY A 243 -9.08 17.00 -5.35
CA GLY A 243 -9.73 16.08 -6.28
C GLY A 243 -11.21 15.85 -6.02
N GLY A 244 -11.70 16.17 -4.83
CA GLY A 244 -13.06 15.80 -4.43
C GLY A 244 -13.28 14.29 -4.35
N CYS A 245 -12.22 13.51 -4.04
CA CYS A 245 -12.22 12.06 -4.07
C CYS A 245 -11.82 11.46 -2.72
N PHE A 246 -12.20 10.20 -2.49
CA PHE A 246 -11.80 9.44 -1.32
C PHE A 246 -10.37 8.95 -1.51
N VAL A 247 -9.44 9.39 -0.66
CA VAL A 247 -8.04 8.94 -0.72
C VAL A 247 -7.82 7.78 0.24
N LEU A 248 -7.36 6.64 -0.30
CA LEU A 248 -7.03 5.42 0.44
C LEU A 248 -5.53 5.12 0.33
N SER A 249 -4.77 5.46 1.36
CA SER A 249 -3.32 5.22 1.41
C SER A 249 -3.00 3.97 2.21
N ALA A 250 -2.14 3.11 1.65
CA ALA A 250 -1.62 1.91 2.31
C ALA A 250 -0.09 1.94 2.37
N ASN A 251 0.47 1.85 3.57
CA ASN A 251 1.92 1.69 3.80
C ASN A 251 2.18 0.41 4.60
N GLN A 252 3.34 -0.18 4.40
CA GLN A 252 3.79 -1.34 5.17
C GLN A 252 4.29 -0.93 6.56
N PHE A 253 3.93 -1.68 7.59
CA PHE A 253 4.66 -1.67 8.85
C PHE A 253 5.65 -2.82 8.83
N CYS A 254 6.91 -2.56 9.13
CA CYS A 254 7.93 -3.61 9.17
C CYS A 254 9.04 -3.28 10.17
N CYS A 255 9.56 -4.34 10.79
CA CYS A 255 10.72 -4.34 11.68
C CYS A 255 11.94 -4.98 10.99
N ARG A 256 13.12 -4.86 11.61
CA ARG A 256 14.36 -5.45 11.10
C ARG A 256 14.26 -6.96 10.84
N LYS A 257 13.51 -7.68 11.67
CA LYS A 257 13.26 -9.13 11.54
C LYS A 257 12.52 -9.55 10.28
N ASP A 258 11.82 -8.62 9.62
CA ASP A 258 11.05 -8.90 8.40
C ASP A 258 11.95 -8.94 7.15
N TYR A 259 13.25 -8.61 7.29
CA TYR A 259 14.25 -8.66 6.23
C TYR A 259 15.31 -9.73 6.53
N PRO A 260 16.02 -10.26 5.52
CA PRO A 260 17.03 -11.28 5.75
C PRO A 260 18.10 -10.83 6.75
N PRO A 261 18.65 -11.74 7.56
CA PRO A 261 19.67 -11.39 8.54
C PRO A 261 21.00 -11.04 7.84
N PRO A 262 21.93 -10.34 8.52
CA PRO A 262 23.29 -10.19 8.02
C PRO A 262 23.98 -11.56 7.89
N PRO A 263 24.86 -11.77 6.89
CA PRO A 263 25.37 -10.80 5.93
C PRO A 263 24.51 -10.66 4.66
N GLU A 264 23.38 -11.38 4.56
CA GLU A 264 22.56 -11.48 3.35
C GLU A 264 21.89 -10.15 2.98
N TYR A 265 21.46 -9.40 4.00
CA TYR A 265 20.90 -8.07 3.85
C TYR A 265 21.44 -7.16 4.96
N VAL A 266 21.96 -5.99 4.58
CA VAL A 266 22.61 -5.05 5.50
C VAL A 266 21.99 -3.67 5.25
N PHE A 267 21.45 -3.03 6.29
CA PHE A 267 20.98 -1.66 6.17
C PHE A 267 22.16 -0.72 6.39
N MET A 268 22.29 0.28 5.53
CA MET A 268 23.44 1.19 5.61
C MET A 268 23.42 2.14 6.81
N GLU A 269 22.26 2.43 7.40
CA GLU A 269 22.06 3.61 8.26
C GLU A 269 21.72 3.31 9.73
N ALA A 270 21.79 2.07 10.21
CA ALA A 270 21.48 1.76 11.61
C ALA A 270 22.68 1.18 12.36
N GLU A 271 23.11 1.83 13.44
CA GLU A 271 23.84 1.12 14.51
C GLU A 271 22.89 0.13 15.24
N ASP A 272 21.57 0.38 15.13
CA ASP A 272 20.45 -0.46 15.61
C ASP A 272 20.12 -1.68 14.71
N ASP A 273 20.91 -1.93 13.67
CA ASP A 273 20.60 -2.93 12.61
C ASP A 273 20.62 -4.39 13.10
N LEU A 274 21.04 -4.59 14.35
CA LEU A 274 21.11 -5.87 15.01
C LEU A 274 19.86 -6.19 15.84
N ASN A 275 19.08 -5.20 16.26
CA ASN A 275 17.88 -5.46 17.05
C ASN A 275 16.72 -5.89 16.11
N PRO A 276 16.21 -7.12 16.21
CA PRO A 276 15.16 -7.62 15.33
C PRO A 276 13.84 -6.83 15.41
N GLU A 277 13.60 -6.14 16.53
CA GLU A 277 12.38 -5.35 16.76
C GLU A 277 12.49 -3.89 16.30
N SER A 278 13.68 -3.43 15.87
CA SER A 278 13.86 -2.07 15.35
C SER A 278 12.88 -1.79 14.22
N VAL A 279 12.09 -0.72 14.37
CA VAL A 279 11.10 -0.31 13.35
C VAL A 279 11.85 0.23 12.13
N VAL A 280 11.63 -0.42 11.00
CA VAL A 280 12.25 -0.09 9.70
C VAL A 280 11.29 0.78 8.87
N CYS A 281 9.99 0.55 8.99
CA CYS A 281 8.93 1.42 8.47
C CYS A 281 7.78 1.43 9.48
N ALA A 282 7.39 2.62 9.94
CA ALA A 282 6.34 2.78 10.95
C ALA A 282 4.91 2.59 10.39
N GLY A 283 4.78 2.27 9.10
CA GLY A 283 3.47 2.18 8.44
C GLY A 283 2.86 3.55 8.21
N GLY A 284 1.54 3.61 8.35
CA GLY A 284 0.73 4.79 8.05
C GLY A 284 -0.37 4.42 7.07
N ALA A 285 -1.61 4.66 7.49
CA ALA A 285 -2.78 4.62 6.64
C ALA A 285 -3.44 5.99 6.67
N VAL A 286 -3.89 6.46 5.50
CA VAL A 286 -4.64 7.71 5.41
C VAL A 286 -5.94 7.40 4.70
N SER A 287 -7.04 7.69 5.39
CA SER A 287 -8.35 7.92 4.78
C SER A 287 -8.62 9.41 4.88
N SER A 288 -8.82 10.08 3.75
CA SER A 288 -9.14 11.51 3.70
C SER A 288 -10.35 11.74 2.82
N PHE A 289 -11.22 12.64 3.28
CA PHE A 289 -12.56 12.87 2.75
C PHE A 289 -12.73 14.36 2.38
N PRO A 290 -13.27 14.69 1.21
CA PRO A 290 -13.49 16.09 0.82
C PRO A 290 -14.57 16.77 1.68
N HIS A 291 -15.60 16.03 2.10
CA HIS A 291 -16.67 16.45 3.02
C HIS A 291 -17.19 15.23 3.83
N GLN A 292 -17.91 15.46 4.95
CA GLN A 292 -18.57 14.40 5.73
C GLN A 292 -19.68 13.75 4.90
N GLU A 293 -19.32 12.90 3.92
CA GLU A 293 -20.28 12.07 3.21
C GLU A 293 -20.49 10.75 3.98
N PRO A 294 -21.71 10.44 4.44
CA PRO A 294 -21.99 9.27 5.28
C PRO A 294 -21.97 7.92 4.52
N SER A 295 -21.59 7.91 3.24
CA SER A 295 -21.67 6.76 2.34
C SER A 295 -20.43 5.87 2.33
N TRP A 296 -19.40 6.12 3.14
CA TRP A 296 -18.17 5.31 3.11
C TRP A 296 -17.59 5.00 4.49
N GLN A 297 -17.13 3.75 4.65
CA GLN A 297 -16.40 3.30 5.84
C GLN A 297 -15.06 2.72 5.42
N VAL A 298 -13.97 3.24 5.99
CA VAL A 298 -12.61 2.73 5.76
C VAL A 298 -12.10 2.04 7.01
N LEU A 299 -11.64 0.79 6.84
CA LEU A 299 -10.97 0.02 7.88
C LEU A 299 -9.47 -0.01 7.62
N THR A 300 -8.68 0.23 8.66
CA THR A 300 -7.24 -0.03 8.61
C THR A 300 -6.98 -1.37 9.28
N MET A 301 -6.46 -2.34 8.52
CA MET A 301 -6.11 -3.65 9.05
C MET A 301 -4.60 -3.71 9.28
N MET A 302 -4.20 -3.84 10.54
CA MET A 302 -2.79 -3.97 10.94
C MET A 302 -2.47 -5.41 11.33
N GLU A 303 -1.35 -5.94 10.84
CA GLU A 303 -0.86 -7.22 11.32
C GLU A 303 -0.38 -7.12 12.78
N LYS A 304 -0.75 -8.12 13.61
CA LYS A 304 -0.31 -8.20 15.01
C LYS A 304 1.20 -8.46 15.09
N HIS A 305 1.97 -7.46 15.49
CA HIS A 305 3.34 -7.67 15.98
C HIS A 305 3.31 -7.85 17.49
N SER A 306 4.01 -8.87 17.99
CA SER A 306 4.11 -9.26 19.40
C SER A 306 4.76 -8.21 20.32
N SER A 307 5.17 -7.06 19.78
CA SER A 307 5.95 -6.01 20.44
C SER A 307 5.23 -4.66 20.54
N LEU A 308 4.01 -4.50 20.01
CA LEU A 308 3.25 -3.25 20.10
C LEU A 308 2.40 -3.21 21.38
N GLN A 309 3.02 -2.79 22.49
CA GLN A 309 2.32 -1.98 23.49
C GLN A 309 2.43 -0.52 23.02
N ILE A 310 1.36 0.01 22.43
CA ILE A 310 1.20 1.45 22.14
C ILE A 310 0.58 2.10 23.38
#